data_AF-A0A7J3QWV7-F1
#
_entry.id   AF-A0A7J3QWV7-F1
#
_cell.length_a   1.000
_cell.length_b   1.000
_cell.length_c   1.000
_cell.angle_alpha   90.00
_cell.angle_beta   90.00
_cell.angle_gamma   90.00
#
_symmetry.space_group_name_H-M   'P 1'
#
loop_
_entity.id
_entity.type
_entity.pdbx_description
1 polymer ?
#
loop_
_entity_poly.entity_id
_entity_poly.type
_entity_poly.pdbx_seq_one_letter_code
_entity_poly.pdbx_strand_id
1 'polypeptide(L)'
;MFVCLNCDHEFSPRSSNAEQRRCSVCHSRDIILRSEYERIEFAVVEYMKNTVFGIVPIWDIVRTLKVREGMRLTDSFTVALMGKLYRDINSKLAEVNGNIQKLYQKMLEERTRTKRGEL
;
A
#
# COMPACT_ATOMS: atom_id res chain seq x y z
N MET A 1 -1.05 9.04 15.35
CA MET A 1 -2.07 8.04 14.99
C MET A 1 -1.37 6.75 14.60
N PHE A 2 -1.85 5.59 15.07
CA PHE A 2 -1.38 4.27 14.69
C PHE A 2 -2.33 3.62 13.68
N VAL A 3 -1.80 2.72 12.87
CA VAL A 3 -2.57 1.86 11.98
C VAL A 3 -2.22 0.40 12.26
N CYS A 4 -3.24 -0.46 12.30
CA CYS A 4 -3.05 -1.90 12.38
C CYS A 4 -2.67 -2.48 11.01
N LEU A 5 -1.58 -3.24 10.94
CA LEU A 5 -1.10 -3.87 9.71
C LEU A 5 -2.02 -5.00 9.22
N ASN A 6 -2.85 -5.57 10.10
CA ASN A 6 -3.69 -6.72 9.78
C ASN A 6 -5.13 -6.35 9.37
N CYS A 7 -5.69 -5.25 9.87
CA CYS A 7 -7.09 -4.89 9.63
C CYS A 7 -7.33 -3.40 9.33
N ASP A 8 -6.27 -2.62 9.10
CA ASP A 8 -6.31 -1.21 8.71
C ASP A 8 -7.01 -0.26 9.69
N HIS A 9 -7.37 -0.75 10.88
CA HIS A 9 -7.99 0.07 11.90
C HIS A 9 -6.99 1.12 12.40
N GLU A 10 -7.40 2.38 12.31
CA GLU A 10 -6.65 3.53 12.77
C GLU A 10 -7.09 3.93 14.17
N PHE A 11 -6.13 4.18 15.05
CA PHE A 11 -6.42 4.53 16.44
C PHE A 11 -5.28 5.31 17.08
N SER A 12 -5.60 6.05 18.13
CA SER A 12 -4.63 6.72 18.99
C SER A 12 -4.64 6.02 20.35
N PRO A 13 -3.56 5.33 20.75
CA PRO A 13 -3.51 4.67 22.04
C PRO A 13 -3.67 5.72 23.13
N ARG A 14 -4.56 5.46 24.09
CA ARG A 14 -4.87 6.38 25.19
C ARG A 14 -3.78 6.44 26.26
N SER A 15 -2.79 5.55 26.22
CA SER A 15 -1.68 5.51 27.17
C SER A 15 -0.32 5.33 26.47
N SER A 16 0.72 5.86 27.11
CA SER A 16 2.12 5.73 26.70
C SER A 16 2.71 4.34 26.92
N ASN A 17 1.98 3.42 27.57
CA ASN A 17 2.50 2.09 27.90
C ASN A 17 2.56 1.19 26.66
N ALA A 18 3.77 0.70 26.36
CA ALA A 18 4.05 -0.16 25.21
C ALA A 18 3.24 -1.47 25.21
N GLU A 19 2.87 -2.00 26.38
CA GLU A 19 2.07 -3.23 26.51
C GLU A 19 0.59 -3.05 26.11
N GLN A 20 0.08 -1.82 26.05
CA GLN A 20 -1.32 -1.53 25.67
C GLN A 20 -1.52 -1.19 24.20
N ARG A 21 -0.45 -1.25 23.39
CA ARG A 21 -0.48 -0.95 21.96
C ARG A 21 -0.96 -2.16 21.15
N ARG A 22 -2.25 -2.50 21.31
CA ARG A 22 -2.93 -3.55 20.56
C ARG A 22 -4.10 -2.97 19.78
N CYS A 23 -4.35 -3.46 18.58
CA CYS A 23 -5.54 -3.12 17.82
C CYS A 23 -6.80 -3.56 18.59
N SER A 24 -7.79 -2.68 18.72
CA SER A 24 -9.08 -2.97 19.37
C SER A 24 -9.98 -3.91 18.57
N VAL A 25 -9.77 -4.01 17.25
CA VAL A 25 -10.63 -4.77 16.33
C VAL A 25 -10.16 -6.21 16.15
N CYS A 26 -8.94 -6.40 15.65
CA CYS A 26 -8.38 -7.73 15.39
C CYS A 26 -7.42 -8.20 16.47
N HIS A 27 -7.21 -7.38 17.52
CA HIS A 27 -6.34 -7.76 18.62
C HIS A 27 -4.89 -8.10 18.16
N SER A 28 -4.42 -7.51 17.06
CA SER A 28 -3.02 -7.62 16.65
C SER A 28 -2.12 -6.64 17.40
N ARG A 29 -0.85 -7.03 17.60
CA ARG A 29 0.24 -6.15 18.05
C ARG A 29 1.04 -5.55 16.90
N ASP A 30 0.76 -5.97 15.66
CA ASP A 30 1.41 -5.48 14.45
C ASP A 30 0.83 -4.10 14.09
N ILE A 31 1.25 -3.10 14.85
CA ILE A 31 0.80 -1.72 14.67
C ILE A 31 2.00 -0.81 14.41
N ILE A 32 1.79 0.19 13.57
CA ILE A 32 2.85 1.13 13.17
C ILE A 32 2.29 2.55 13.26
N LEU A 33 3.14 3.55 13.46
CA LEU A 33 2.69 4.93 13.30
C LEU A 33 2.28 5.16 11.84
N ARG A 34 1.16 5.85 11.63
CA ARG A 34 0.65 6.16 10.29
C ARG A 34 1.70 6.85 9.42
N SER A 35 2.42 7.82 9.98
CA SER A 35 3.49 8.54 9.29
C SER A 35 4.68 7.66 8.91
N GLU A 36 5.03 6.68 9.75
CA GLU A 36 6.08 5.71 9.44
C GLU A 36 5.64 4.76 8.32
N TYR A 37 4.38 4.30 8.37
CA TYR A 37 3.80 3.49 7.31
C TYR A 37 3.83 4.20 5.97
N GLU A 38 3.33 5.44 5.91
CA GLU A 38 3.29 6.24 4.68
C GLU A 38 4.70 6.49 4.12
N ARG A 39 5.68 6.75 4.98
CA ARG A 39 7.08 6.88 4.58
C ARG A 39 7.60 5.59 3.93
N ILE A 40 7.34 4.44 4.53
CA ILE A 40 7.75 3.14 4.00
C ILE A 40 7.01 2.84 2.68
N GLU A 41 5.70 3.06 2.64
CA GLU A 41 4.89 2.86 1.44
C GLU A 41 5.43 3.68 0.27
N PHE A 42 5.69 4.97 0.51
CA PHE A 42 6.29 5.85 -0.50
C PHE A 42 7.63 5.34 -0.99
N ALA A 43 8.54 4.99 -0.06
CA ALA A 43 9.86 4.46 -0.42
C ALA A 43 9.76 3.14 -1.21
N VAL A 44 8.81 2.27 -0.87
CA VAL A 44 8.56 1.02 -1.58
C VAL A 44 8.10 1.29 -3.01
N VAL A 45 7.11 2.17 -3.19
CA VAL A 45 6.59 2.54 -4.50
C VAL A 45 7.68 3.18 -5.38
N GLU A 46 8.49 4.08 -4.83
CA GLU A 46 9.61 4.69 -5.55
C GLU A 46 10.66 3.65 -5.96
N TYR A 47 10.95 2.67 -5.11
CA TYR A 47 11.87 1.60 -5.45
C TYR A 47 11.31 0.68 -6.55
N MET A 48 10.00 0.36 -6.49
CA MET A 48 9.32 -0.43 -7.52
C MET A 48 9.41 0.24 -8.89
N LYS A 49 9.22 1.57 -8.98
CA LYS A 49 9.36 2.32 -10.24
C LYS A 49 10.74 2.15 -10.89
N ASN A 50 11.77 2.07 -10.06
CA ASN A 50 13.16 2.01 -10.51
C ASN A 50 13.66 0.59 -10.79
N THR A 51 12.85 -0.44 -10.53
CA THR A 51 13.32 -1.82 -10.76
C THR A 51 12.80 -2.40 -12.07
N VAL A 52 13.76 -2.80 -12.91
CA VAL A 52 13.61 -3.02 -14.36
C VAL A 52 12.77 -4.24 -14.75
N PHE A 53 12.32 -5.10 -13.81
CA PHE A 53 11.83 -6.44 -14.16
C PHE A 53 10.53 -6.92 -13.52
N GLY A 54 9.58 -6.03 -13.18
CA GLY A 54 8.17 -6.40 -12.94
C GLY A 54 7.88 -7.41 -11.81
N ILE A 55 8.91 -7.95 -11.16
CA ILE A 55 8.88 -8.93 -10.07
C ILE A 55 10.01 -8.55 -9.13
N VAL A 56 9.90 -7.39 -8.50
CA VAL A 56 10.63 -7.20 -7.25
C VAL A 56 9.69 -7.63 -6.14
N PRO A 57 10.03 -8.70 -5.40
CA PRO A 57 9.26 -9.05 -4.23
C PRO A 57 9.28 -7.85 -3.29
N ILE A 58 8.10 -7.41 -2.82
CA ILE A 58 7.98 -6.39 -1.76
C ILE A 58 8.91 -6.74 -0.57
N TRP A 59 9.18 -8.03 -0.37
CA TRP A 59 10.21 -8.56 0.54
C TRP A 59 11.58 -7.89 0.38
N ASP A 60 12.15 -7.92 -0.82
CA ASP A 60 13.51 -7.42 -1.05
C ASP A 60 13.60 -5.90 -0.88
N ILE A 61 12.52 -5.20 -1.23
CA ILE A 61 12.41 -3.75 -1.04
C ILE A 61 12.36 -3.42 0.45
N VAL A 62 11.46 -4.06 1.20
CA VAL A 62 11.32 -3.84 2.65
C VAL A 62 12.60 -4.25 3.38
N ARG A 63 13.25 -5.34 2.98
CA ARG A 63 14.55 -5.76 3.53
C ARG A 63 15.65 -4.75 3.23
N THR A 64 15.71 -4.22 2.01
CA THR A 64 16.70 -3.20 1.63
C THR A 64 16.48 -1.91 2.41
N LEU A 65 15.23 -1.47 2.55
CA LEU A 65 14.87 -0.29 3.36
C LEU A 65 15.21 -0.50 4.85
N LYS A 66 14.97 -1.70 5.37
CA LYS A 66 15.32 -2.07 6.75
C LYS A 66 16.81 -1.90 7.02
N VAL A 67 17.66 -2.35 6.09
CA VAL A 67 19.12 -2.19 6.19
C VAL A 67 19.53 -0.73 6.00
N ARG A 68 19.02 -0.06 4.95
CA ARG A 68 19.44 1.28 4.55
C ARG A 68 19.02 2.36 5.55
N GLU A 69 17.85 2.22 6.17
CA GLU A 69 17.31 3.17 7.16
C GLU A 69 17.54 2.73 8.61
N GLY A 70 18.24 1.61 8.83
CA GLY A 70 18.54 1.10 10.17
C GLY A 70 17.30 0.66 10.97
N MET A 71 16.21 0.27 10.29
CA MET A 71 14.98 -0.13 10.97
C MET A 71 15.16 -1.48 11.68
N ARG A 72 14.78 -1.54 12.96
CA ARG A 72 14.76 -2.80 13.73
C ARG A 72 13.36 -3.39 13.76
N LEU A 73 12.95 -3.98 12.65
CA LEU A 73 11.69 -4.74 12.57
C LEU A 73 11.95 -6.21 12.93
N THR A 74 11.06 -6.82 13.71
CA THR A 74 11.06 -8.28 13.87
C THR A 74 10.60 -8.94 12.56
N ASP A 75 10.92 -10.22 12.37
CA ASP A 75 10.50 -10.92 11.15
C ASP A 75 8.97 -11.02 11.05
N SER A 76 8.29 -11.26 12.18
CA SER A 76 6.82 -11.26 12.24
C SER A 76 6.23 -9.92 11.79
N PHE A 77 6.78 -8.80 12.28
CA PHE A 77 6.32 -7.47 11.93
C PHE A 77 6.63 -7.14 10.47
N THR A 78 7.79 -7.61 9.97
CA THR A 78 8.18 -7.45 8.57
C THR A 78 7.15 -8.13 7.65
N VAL A 79 6.75 -9.36 7.97
CA VAL A 79 5.71 -10.09 7.21
C VAL A 79 4.36 -9.37 7.26
N ALA A 80 3.93 -8.89 8.42
CA ALA A 80 2.67 -8.14 8.56
C ALA A 80 2.71 -6.84 7.73
N LEU A 81 3.81 -6.10 7.81
CA LEU A 81 4.01 -4.86 7.05
C LEU A 81 3.97 -5.13 5.54
N MET A 82 4.64 -6.17 5.08
CA MET A 82 4.60 -6.56 3.67
C MET A 82 3.21 -6.98 3.23
N GLY A 83 2.49 -7.74 4.05
CA GLY A 83 1.11 -8.13 3.75
C GLY A 83 0.21 -6.92 3.53
N LYS A 84 0.34 -5.89 4.38
CA LYS A 84 -0.37 -4.62 4.20
C LYS A 84 0.06 -3.89 2.93
N LEU A 85 1.37 -3.70 2.73
CA LEU A 85 1.90 -3.04 1.52
C LEU A 85 1.40 -3.72 0.24
N TYR A 86 1.40 -5.05 0.20
CA TYR A 86 0.88 -5.82 -0.93
C TYR A 86 -0.60 -5.55 -1.20
N ARG A 87 -1.45 -5.54 -0.16
CA ARG A 87 -2.88 -5.25 -0.32
C ARG A 87 -3.10 -3.82 -0.82
N ASP A 88 -2.42 -2.85 -0.22
CA ASP A 88 -2.64 -1.44 -0.50
C ASP A 88 -2.16 -1.07 -1.92
N ILE A 89 -1.00 -1.59 -2.34
CA ILE A 89 -0.47 -1.39 -3.69
C ILE A 89 -1.40 -2.05 -4.72
N ASN A 90 -1.87 -3.28 -4.49
CA ASN A 90 -2.77 -3.96 -5.43
C ASN A 90 -4.14 -3.27 -5.51
N SER A 91 -4.66 -2.75 -4.41
CA SER A 91 -5.90 -1.98 -4.39
C SER A 91 -5.77 -0.73 -5.27
N LYS A 92 -4.66 0.03 -5.12
CA LYS A 92 -4.36 1.19 -5.96
C LYS A 92 -4.21 0.83 -7.44
N LEU A 93 -3.54 -0.28 -7.77
CA LEU A 93 -3.42 -0.76 -9.15
C LEU A 93 -4.76 -1.16 -9.76
N ALA A 94 -5.63 -1.82 -8.99
CA ALA A 94 -6.97 -2.18 -9.43
C ALA A 94 -7.83 -0.93 -9.72
N GLU A 95 -7.73 0.09 -8.88
CA GLU A 95 -8.41 1.37 -9.09
C GLU A 95 -7.93 2.07 -10.36
N VAL A 96 -6.61 2.18 -10.55
CA VAL A 96 -6.01 2.79 -11.75
C VAL A 96 -6.44 2.04 -13.00
N ASN A 97 -6.39 0.71 -12.99
CA ASN A 97 -6.84 -0.11 -14.12
C ASN A 97 -8.33 0.12 -14.44
N GLY A 98 -9.19 0.19 -13.42
CA GLY A 98 -10.61 0.50 -13.59
C GLY A 98 -10.83 1.89 -14.21
N ASN A 99 -10.05 2.88 -13.81
CA ASN A 99 -10.12 4.23 -14.37
C ASN A 99 -9.66 4.29 -15.83
N ILE A 100 -8.58 3.58 -16.18
CA ILE A 100 -8.09 3.46 -17.57
C ILE A 100 -9.15 2.79 -18.45
N GLN A 101 -9.79 1.72 -17.98
CA GLN A 101 -10.87 1.05 -18.70
C GLN A 101 -12.06 1.97 -18.98
N LYS A 102 -12.47 2.76 -17.97
CA LYS A 102 -13.55 3.76 -18.14
C LYS A 102 -13.19 4.83 -19.17
N LEU A 103 -11.96 5.34 -19.14
CA LEU A 103 -11.49 6.33 -20.10
C LEU A 103 -11.45 5.75 -21.52
N TYR A 104 -10.94 4.53 -21.67
CA TYR A 104 -10.91 3.84 -22.96
C TYR A 104 -12.32 3.65 -23.54
N GLN A 105 -13.29 3.25 -22.71
CA GLN A 105 -14.68 3.08 -23.12
C GLN A 105 -15.30 4.42 -23.59
N LYS A 106 -15.06 5.51 -22.87
CA LYS A 106 -15.52 6.85 -23.27
C LYS A 106 -14.96 7.27 -24.63
N MET A 107 -13.67 7.07 -24.87
CA MET A 107 -13.05 7.40 -26.16
C MET A 107 -13.66 6.57 -27.31
N LEU A 108 -14.01 5.31 -27.07
CA LEU A 108 -14.68 4.46 -28.07
C LEU A 108 -16.10 4.94 -28.38
N GLU A 109 -16.86 5.37 -27.37
CA GLU A 109 -18.20 5.93 -27.52
C GLU A 109 -18.20 7.26 -28.28
N GLU A 110 -17.25 8.15 -27.98
CA GLU A 110 -17.08 9.41 -28.71
C GLU A 110 -16.73 9.17 -30.17
N ARG A 111 -15.77 8.27 -30.45
CA ARG A 111 -15.38 7.91 -31.82
C ARG A 111 -16.54 7.30 -32.61
N THR A 112 -17.39 6.49 -31.98
CA THR A 112 -18.57 5.91 -32.65
C THR A 112 -19.68 6.93 -32.88
N ARG A 113 -19.83 7.94 -32.01
CA ARG A 113 -20.75 9.07 -32.23
C ARG A 113 -20.31 9.96 -33.40
N THR A 114 -19.03 10.32 -33.48
CA THR A 114 -18.51 11.14 -34.59
C THR A 114 -18.75 10.45 -35.95
N LYS A 115 -18.47 9.15 -36.05
CA LYS A 115 -18.72 8.36 -37.27
C LYS A 115 -20.19 8.25 -37.68
N ARG A 116 -21.15 8.46 -36.76
CA ARG A 116 -22.59 8.43 -37.06
C ARG A 116 -23.15 9.82 -37.42
N GLY A 117 -22.47 10.90 -37.05
CA GLY A 117 -22.86 12.27 -37.42
C GLY A 117 -22.32 12.75 -38.77
N GLU A 118 -21.48 11.94 -39.42
CA GLU A 118 -20.90 12.19 -40.75
C GLU A 118 -21.62 11.43 -41.89
N LEU A 119 -22.72 10.72 -41.57
CA LEU A 119 -23.61 10.02 -42.52
C LEU A 119 -24.96 10.74 -42.59
#